data_AF-A0A9W8LQX9-F1
#
_entry.id   AF-A0A9W8LQX9-F1
#
_cell.length_a   1.000
_cell.length_b   1.000
_cell.length_c   1.000
_cell.angle_alpha   90.00
_cell.angle_beta   90.00
_cell.angle_gamma   90.00
#
_symmetry.space_group_name_H-M   'P 1'
#
loop_
_entity.id
_entity.type
_entity.pdbx_description
1 polymer ?
#
loop_
_entity_poly.entity_id
_entity_poly.type
_entity_poly.pdbx_seq_one_letter_code
_entity_poly.pdbx_strand_id
1 'polypeptide(L)'
;DELACSAESFTQPTQPTQPTQPTQATQRPPENEGKCNPGVFASLVPRHPHLEPLAMETDRLLNGGYTIGRFGECDISLDRSYISGHHCRLYVETESDPARPSLYIMDT
;
A
#
# COMPACT_ATOMS: atom_id res chain seq x y z
N ASP A 1 52.95 2.79 53.03
CA ASP A 1 53.50 1.43 52.99
C ASP A 1 52.69 0.52 52.11
N GLU A 2 53.41 -0.15 51.20
CA GLU A 2 53.22 -1.54 50.76
C GLU A 2 51.93 -1.86 49.96
N LEU A 3 52.02 -1.95 48.63
CA LEU A 3 52.29 -3.18 47.84
C LEU A 3 51.15 -4.21 47.87
N ALA A 4 50.39 -4.31 46.78
CA ALA A 4 50.15 -5.59 46.10
C ALA A 4 49.49 -5.37 44.73
N CYS A 5 50.20 -5.80 43.69
CA CYS A 5 49.70 -5.96 42.33
C CYS A 5 48.48 -6.89 42.27
N SER A 6 47.51 -6.56 41.42
CA SER A 6 46.62 -7.56 40.84
C SER A 6 46.70 -7.44 39.33
N ALA A 7 47.11 -8.54 38.71
CA ALA A 7 47.28 -8.69 37.28
C ALA A 7 45.92 -8.82 36.60
N GLU A 8 45.56 -7.84 35.78
CA GLU A 8 44.45 -7.98 34.83
C GLU A 8 45.01 -8.50 33.50
N SER A 9 44.90 -9.81 33.30
CA SER A 9 45.11 -10.43 31.99
C SER A 9 43.78 -10.40 31.23
N PHE A 10 43.50 -9.31 30.52
CA PHE A 10 42.45 -9.34 29.50
C PHE A 10 43.04 -9.97 28.24
N THR A 11 42.78 -11.26 28.07
CA THR A 11 42.94 -11.94 26.78
C THR A 11 41.88 -11.42 25.83
N GLN A 12 42.33 -10.82 24.72
CA GLN A 12 41.50 -10.38 23.62
C GLN A 12 40.93 -11.61 22.88
N PRO A 13 39.61 -11.77 22.73
CA PRO A 13 39.09 -12.79 21.82
C PRO A 13 39.27 -12.31 20.37
N THR A 14 39.94 -13.15 19.59
CA THR A 14 40.13 -13.02 18.14
C THR A 14 38.76 -12.94 17.46
N GLN A 15 38.53 -11.86 16.72
CA GLN A 15 37.33 -11.68 15.89
C GLN A 15 37.30 -12.78 14.81
N PRO A 16 36.19 -13.50 14.61
CA PRO A 16 36.09 -14.46 13.51
C PRO A 16 36.02 -13.72 12.18
N THR A 17 36.83 -14.20 11.23
CA THR A 17 36.89 -13.76 9.84
C THR A 17 35.52 -13.89 9.19
N GLN A 18 35.00 -12.78 8.67
CA GLN A 18 33.71 -12.68 8.01
C GLN A 18 33.71 -13.54 6.72
N PRO A 19 32.69 -14.38 6.48
CA PRO A 19 32.50 -15.02 5.18
C PRO A 19 32.07 -13.98 4.14
N THR A 20 32.78 -13.95 3.02
CA THR A 20 32.45 -13.19 1.81
C THR A 20 31.00 -13.45 1.41
N GLN A 21 30.17 -12.40 1.41
CA GLN A 21 28.81 -12.47 0.87
C GLN A 21 28.87 -12.84 -0.62
N PRO A 22 28.10 -13.83 -1.09
CA PRO A 22 27.77 -13.88 -2.50
C PRO A 22 26.83 -12.71 -2.81
N THR A 23 27.24 -11.86 -3.76
CA THR A 23 26.42 -10.82 -4.37
C THR A 23 25.15 -11.46 -4.93
N GLN A 24 24.06 -11.46 -4.16
CA GLN A 24 22.74 -11.75 -4.69
C GLN A 24 22.33 -10.53 -5.50
N ALA A 25 22.44 -10.69 -6.82
CA ALA A 25 21.83 -9.81 -7.80
C ALA A 25 20.38 -9.54 -7.38
N THR A 26 20.07 -8.25 -7.28
CA THR A 26 18.74 -7.68 -7.14
C THR A 26 17.77 -8.38 -8.09
N GLN A 27 17.02 -9.36 -7.58
CA GLN A 27 15.74 -9.71 -8.18
C GLN A 27 14.74 -8.70 -7.62
N ARG A 28 14.59 -7.58 -8.34
CA ARG A 28 13.37 -6.79 -8.26
C ARG A 28 12.19 -7.77 -8.40
N PRO A 29 11.10 -7.63 -7.62
CA PRO A 29 9.84 -8.30 -7.94
C PRO A 29 9.56 -8.09 -9.43
N PRO A 30 8.95 -9.06 -10.15
CA PRO A 30 8.63 -8.85 -11.55
C PRO A 30 7.95 -7.49 -11.65
N GLU A 31 8.63 -6.59 -12.34
CA GLU A 31 8.06 -5.38 -12.88
C GLU A 31 6.99 -5.89 -13.85
N ASN A 32 5.82 -6.21 -13.30
CA ASN A 32 4.57 -6.20 -14.03
C ASN A 32 4.55 -4.79 -14.57
N GLU A 33 5.02 -4.65 -15.81
CA GLU A 33 4.81 -3.48 -16.64
C GLU A 33 3.32 -3.23 -16.54
N GLY A 34 2.97 -2.29 -15.66
CA GLY A 34 1.64 -1.79 -15.50
C GLY A 34 1.32 -1.15 -16.83
N LYS A 35 0.79 -1.94 -17.76
CA LYS A 35 -0.16 -1.46 -18.75
C LYS A 35 -1.28 -0.85 -17.91
N CYS A 36 -1.08 0.40 -17.49
CA CYS A 36 -2.15 1.25 -17.06
C CYS A 36 -3.11 1.24 -18.24
N ASN A 37 -4.22 0.51 -18.09
CA ASN A 37 -5.23 0.44 -19.13
C ASN A 37 -5.63 1.89 -19.42
N PRO A 38 -5.53 2.37 -20.66
CA PRO A 38 -5.93 3.73 -20.99
C PRO A 38 -7.41 3.88 -20.59
N GLY A 39 -7.68 4.72 -19.60
CA GLY A 39 -9.02 4.90 -19.02
C GLY A 39 -9.18 4.40 -17.58
N VAL A 40 -8.17 3.79 -16.96
CA VAL A 40 -8.18 3.49 -15.51
C VAL A 40 -7.42 4.60 -14.76
N PHE A 41 -8.09 5.23 -13.81
CA PHE A 41 -7.50 6.30 -12.99
C PHE A 41 -6.83 5.76 -11.73
N ALA A 42 -7.49 4.82 -11.06
CA ALA A 42 -7.05 4.23 -9.81
C ALA A 42 -7.45 2.75 -9.74
N SER A 43 -6.83 2.00 -8.84
CA SER A 43 -7.18 0.61 -8.56
C SER A 43 -7.29 0.40 -7.05
N LEU A 44 -8.39 -0.20 -6.62
CA LEU A 44 -8.57 -0.65 -5.25
C LEU A 44 -7.96 -2.05 -5.14
N VAL A 45 -6.96 -2.19 -4.27
CA VAL A 45 -6.37 -3.48 -3.93
C VAL A 45 -6.85 -3.87 -2.53
N PRO A 46 -7.76 -4.84 -2.40
CA PRO A 46 -8.25 -5.26 -1.11
C PRO A 46 -7.14 -5.86 -0.26
N ARG A 47 -7.18 -5.55 1.04
CA ARG A 47 -6.31 -6.20 2.03
C ARG A 47 -6.90 -7.52 2.53
N HIS A 48 -8.17 -7.78 2.27
CA HIS A 48 -8.88 -8.98 2.71
C HIS A 48 -8.93 -10.00 1.56
N PRO A 49 -8.60 -11.29 1.79
CA PRO A 49 -8.46 -12.32 0.73
C PRO A 49 -9.78 -12.75 0.06
N HIS A 50 -10.91 -12.13 0.40
CA HIS A 50 -12.22 -12.49 -0.16
C HIS A 50 -12.83 -11.36 -0.99
N LEU A 51 -12.02 -10.34 -1.28
CA LEU A 51 -12.40 -9.22 -2.10
C LEU A 51 -11.44 -9.18 -3.29
N GLU A 52 -12.00 -8.98 -4.47
CA GLU A 52 -11.24 -8.89 -5.70
C GLU A 52 -10.76 -7.45 -5.94
N PRO A 53 -9.54 -7.26 -6.50
CA PRO A 53 -9.10 -5.95 -6.95
C PRO A 53 -10.08 -5.33 -7.95
N LEU A 54 -10.31 -4.02 -7.81
CA LEU A 54 -11.22 -3.29 -8.68
C LEU A 54 -10.50 -2.12 -9.35
N ALA A 55 -10.43 -2.15 -10.67
CA ALA A 55 -9.98 -1.03 -11.48
C ALA A 55 -11.10 0.01 -11.60
N MET A 56 -10.78 1.27 -11.36
CA MET A 56 -11.73 2.39 -11.41
C MET A 56 -11.53 3.17 -12.70
N GLU A 57 -12.59 3.26 -13.49
CA GLU A 57 -12.59 3.97 -14.76
C GLU A 57 -12.62 5.47 -14.54
N THR A 58 -11.79 6.20 -15.29
CA THR A 58 -11.67 7.66 -15.21
C THR A 58 -13.00 8.34 -15.49
N ASP A 59 -13.72 7.92 -16.55
CA ASP A 59 -15.02 8.51 -16.90
C ASP A 59 -16.02 8.36 -15.75
N ARG A 60 -16.09 7.17 -15.15
CA ARG A 60 -16.99 6.92 -14.03
C ARG A 60 -16.62 7.73 -12.80
N LEU A 61 -15.33 7.87 -12.49
CA LEU A 61 -14.84 8.69 -11.39
C LEU A 61 -15.17 10.19 -11.54
N LEU A 62 -15.19 10.69 -12.78
CA LEU A 62 -15.59 12.06 -13.11
C LEU A 62 -17.12 12.22 -13.16
N ASN A 63 -17.83 11.22 -13.66
CA ASN A 63 -19.28 11.22 -13.89
C ASN A 63 -20.05 10.59 -12.74
N GLY A 64 -19.80 11.04 -11.52
CA GLY A 64 -20.58 10.59 -10.36
C GLY A 64 -19.84 9.64 -9.43
N GLY A 65 -18.61 9.24 -9.71
CA GLY A 65 -17.82 8.46 -8.77
C GLY A 65 -18.31 7.02 -8.57
N TYR A 66 -17.67 6.34 -7.62
CA TYR A 66 -18.01 4.98 -7.19
C TYR A 66 -18.53 5.02 -5.75
N THR A 67 -19.67 4.42 -5.51
CA THR A 67 -20.28 4.27 -4.19
C THR A 67 -19.88 2.95 -3.57
N ILE A 68 -19.52 3.00 -2.29
CA ILE A 68 -19.22 1.82 -1.45
C ILE A 68 -20.27 1.77 -0.37
N GLY A 69 -20.92 0.63 -0.18
CA GLY A 69 -21.98 0.49 0.81
C GLY A 69 -22.49 -0.93 0.95
N ARG A 70 -23.46 -1.14 1.82
CA ARG A 70 -24.09 -2.44 2.05
C ARG A 70 -25.18 -2.75 1.02
N PHE A 71 -25.81 -1.74 0.44
CA PHE A 71 -26.90 -1.94 -0.50
C PHE A 71 -26.39 -2.38 -1.88
N GLY A 72 -27.13 -3.27 -2.54
CA GLY A 72 -26.76 -3.83 -3.85
C GLY A 72 -26.81 -2.84 -5.01
N GLU A 73 -27.32 -1.63 -4.77
CA GLU A 73 -27.29 -0.51 -5.71
C GLU A 73 -25.96 0.26 -5.70
N CYS A 74 -25.07 -0.02 -4.74
CA CYS A 74 -23.73 0.56 -4.72
C CYS A 74 -22.84 -0.09 -5.79
N ASP A 75 -21.92 0.69 -6.36
CA ASP A 75 -20.93 0.17 -7.32
C ASP A 75 -20.04 -0.90 -6.67
N ILE A 76 -19.75 -0.76 -5.37
CA ILE A 76 -19.05 -1.73 -4.54
C ILE A 76 -19.95 -2.09 -3.35
N SER A 77 -20.68 -3.19 -3.49
CA SER A 77 -21.56 -3.71 -2.45
C SER A 77 -20.82 -4.65 -1.49
N LEU A 78 -20.83 -4.32 -0.21
CA LEU A 78 -20.23 -5.10 0.88
C LEU A 78 -21.34 -5.53 1.85
N ASP A 79 -21.87 -6.75 1.67
CA ASP A 79 -22.98 -7.30 2.46
C ASP A 79 -22.54 -7.68 3.89
N ARG A 80 -22.32 -6.66 4.72
CA ARG A 80 -21.94 -6.78 6.13
C ARG A 80 -22.78 -5.83 6.95
N SER A 81 -23.37 -6.33 8.05
CA SER A 81 -24.29 -5.55 8.88
C SER A 81 -23.67 -4.29 9.50
N TYR A 82 -22.36 -4.29 9.72
CA TYR A 82 -21.60 -3.15 10.27
C TYR A 82 -21.25 -2.07 9.23
N ILE A 83 -21.58 -2.28 7.95
CA ILE A 83 -21.37 -1.29 6.88
C ILE A 83 -22.68 -0.54 6.64
N SER A 84 -22.58 0.78 6.49
CA SER A 84 -23.73 1.65 6.19
C SER A 84 -24.32 1.32 4.81
N GLY A 85 -25.61 1.63 4.61
CA GLY A 85 -26.30 1.40 3.33
C GLY A 85 -25.56 2.04 2.15
N HIS A 86 -25.25 3.33 2.29
CA HIS A 86 -24.24 4.06 1.54
C HIS A 86 -23.18 4.47 2.55
N HIS A 87 -21.95 3.98 2.40
CA HIS A 87 -20.90 4.19 3.39
C HIS A 87 -19.99 5.34 2.99
N CYS A 88 -19.49 5.31 1.76
CA CYS A 88 -18.71 6.41 1.22
C CYS A 88 -18.77 6.40 -0.31
N ARG A 89 -18.23 7.47 -0.89
CA ARG A 89 -18.13 7.67 -2.32
C ARG A 89 -16.72 8.13 -2.70
N LEU A 90 -16.17 7.48 -3.71
CA LEU A 90 -14.90 7.83 -4.34
C LEU A 90 -15.18 8.63 -5.60
N TYR A 91 -14.58 9.81 -5.76
CA TYR A 91 -14.78 10.63 -6.96
C TYR A 91 -13.52 11.43 -7.28
N VAL A 92 -13.41 11.89 -8.53
CA VAL A 92 -12.33 12.77 -8.95
C VAL A 92 -12.89 14.16 -9.20
N GLU A 93 -12.18 15.16 -8.70
CA GLU A 93 -12.49 16.57 -8.96
C GLU A 93 -11.41 17.17 -9.88
N THR A 94 -11.84 17.91 -10.89
CA THR A 94 -10.97 18.56 -11.88
C THR A 94 -11.06 20.09 -11.83
N GLU A 95 -11.89 20.67 -10.96
CA GLU A 95 -12.17 22.11 -10.95
C GLU A 95 -10.95 22.96 -10.56
N SER A 96 -10.08 22.45 -9.69
CA SER A 96 -8.90 23.19 -9.21
C SER A 96 -7.77 23.23 -10.26
N ASP A 97 -7.53 22.12 -10.94
CA ASP A 97 -6.50 21.99 -11.98
C ASP A 97 -6.85 20.78 -12.88
N PRO A 98 -7.31 21.01 -14.13
CA PRO A 98 -7.68 19.92 -15.03
C PRO A 98 -6.46 19.08 -15.45
N ALA A 99 -5.24 19.59 -15.29
CA ALA A 99 -4.02 18.82 -15.55
C ALA A 99 -3.65 17.92 -14.37
N ARG A 100 -4.27 18.10 -13.20
CA ARG A 100 -3.94 17.38 -11.95
C ARG A 100 -5.20 16.92 -11.21
N PRO A 101 -5.98 16.02 -11.82
CA PRO A 101 -7.11 15.39 -11.14
C PRO A 101 -6.66 14.73 -9.83
N SER A 102 -7.46 14.91 -8.78
CA SER A 102 -7.24 14.31 -7.46
C SER A 102 -8.40 13.40 -7.09
N LEU A 103 -8.10 12.28 -6.43
CA LEU A 103 -9.10 11.35 -5.91
C LEU A 103 -9.52 11.76 -4.50
N TYR A 104 -10.83 11.83 -4.27
CA TYR A 104 -11.42 12.17 -3.00
C TYR A 104 -12.28 11.02 -2.47
N ILE A 105 -12.40 10.96 -1.15
CA ILE A 105 -13.30 10.06 -0.43
C ILE A 105 -14.25 10.93 0.37
N MET A 106 -15.55 10.72 0.19
CA MET A 106 -16.60 11.46 0.89
C MET A 106 -17.51 10.48 1.63
N ASP A 107 -17.75 10.74 2.91
CA ASP A 107 -18.78 10.03 3.68
C ASP A 107 -20.18 10.43 3.16
N THR A 108 -21.08 9.45 3.06
CA THR A 108 -22.43 9.61 2.48
C THR A 108 -23.52 9.52 3.53
#